data_AF-A0A1B9L1J4-F1
#
_entry.id   AF-A0A1B9L1J4-F1
#
_cell.length_a   1.000
_cell.length_b   1.000
_cell.length_c   1.000
_cell.angle_alpha   90.00
_cell.angle_beta   90.00
_cell.angle_gamma   90.00
#
_symmetry.space_group_name_H-M   'P 1'
#
loop_
_entity.id
_entity.type
_entity.pdbx_description
1 polymer ?
#
loop_
_entity_poly.entity_id
_entity_poly.type
_entity_poly.pdbx_seq_one_letter_code
_entity_poly.pdbx_strand_id
1 'polypeptide(L)'
;MQLYYADEALSKWNEIDELFEEEKQQKKESIEAILDKIGIIEPYHRDFAMKKVDEALEHVKSNWQLEKEQRIKPSLWWKEVAQAQAQNPTANTDANTPKLSNLSADGKAWFIHPVAMIDYFPKSEILFQKGDKHEIIREINIRLAGFGGNVPTDEFTERTEKMIKQFQRDYMQVEETGVVDIQVIQAIDRFQEEYTINNTIWLQLKCRCGKQCDGFGNGLGKNTSPERFNKYEYPGLHRSLLFGFCALNFYLGRQNVYKFREISSGYRCSLHKEGKKTSNHRGKALDIQFNKGNWEIRHRLYINIEPLMYIRDNFFATYLNTQEKWANSNLFSTELIGLNKDNSIIDSEHTYSWIHMDVRSFEKQYLLDEYFCTDATTLNKEKLITLINK
;
A
#
# COMPACT_ATOMS: atom_id res chain seq x y z
N MET A 1 28.96 -1.37 -24.35
CA MET A 1 29.34 -2.47 -23.43
C MET A 1 30.77 -2.86 -23.77
N GLN A 2 31.75 -2.50 -22.94
CA GLN A 2 33.16 -2.86 -23.13
C GLN A 2 33.45 -4.20 -22.41
N LEU A 3 34.28 -5.04 -23.02
CA LEU A 3 34.65 -6.37 -22.53
C LEU A 3 35.93 -6.30 -21.70
N TYR A 4 35.98 -6.94 -20.53
CA TYR A 4 37.18 -7.01 -19.68
C TYR A 4 37.45 -8.43 -19.16
N TYR A 5 38.73 -8.77 -18.98
CA TYR A 5 39.16 -10.01 -18.32
C TYR A 5 38.96 -9.93 -16.80
N ALA A 6 38.73 -11.06 -16.13
CA ALA A 6 38.38 -11.08 -14.69
C ALA A 6 39.45 -10.45 -13.76
N ASP A 7 40.73 -10.51 -14.12
CA ASP A 7 41.82 -9.96 -13.29
C ASP A 7 42.01 -8.46 -13.56
N GLU A 8 41.80 -8.04 -14.81
CA GLU A 8 41.73 -6.65 -15.23
C GLU A 8 40.48 -5.95 -14.70
N ALA A 9 39.39 -6.71 -14.56
CA ALA A 9 38.24 -6.30 -13.81
C ALA A 9 38.70 -6.01 -12.39
N LEU A 10 39.22 -6.99 -11.62
CA LEU A 10 39.61 -6.86 -10.20
C LEU A 10 40.45 -5.61 -9.89
N SER A 11 41.46 -5.31 -10.73
CA SER A 11 42.29 -4.09 -10.59
C SER A 11 41.47 -2.80 -10.68
N LYS A 12 40.53 -2.72 -11.63
CA LYS A 12 39.62 -1.57 -11.77
C LYS A 12 38.64 -1.46 -10.59
N TRP A 13 38.37 -2.52 -9.82
CA TRP A 13 37.47 -2.43 -8.64
C TRP A 13 38.12 -1.76 -7.45
N ASN A 14 39.44 -1.89 -7.26
CA ASN A 14 40.14 -1.14 -6.21
C ASN A 14 40.17 0.36 -6.55
N GLU A 15 40.34 0.69 -7.83
CA GLU A 15 40.19 2.07 -8.34
C GLU A 15 38.77 2.61 -8.10
N ILE A 16 37.73 1.75 -8.13
CA ILE A 16 36.34 2.15 -7.86
C ILE A 16 36.08 2.41 -6.37
N ASP A 17 36.67 1.62 -5.47
CA ASP A 17 36.55 1.87 -4.03
C ASP A 17 37.17 3.24 -3.67
N GLU A 18 38.23 3.66 -4.38
CA GLU A 18 38.82 4.99 -4.28
C GLU A 18 37.92 6.09 -4.88
N LEU A 19 37.38 5.87 -6.09
CA LEU A 19 36.44 6.81 -6.74
C LEU A 19 35.18 7.06 -5.91
N PHE A 20 34.72 6.07 -5.15
CA PHE A 20 33.54 6.21 -4.29
C PHE A 20 33.80 7.18 -3.13
N GLU A 21 34.99 7.12 -2.54
CA GLU A 21 35.40 8.06 -1.50
C GLU A 21 35.66 9.46 -2.08
N GLU A 22 36.16 9.56 -3.31
CA GLU A 22 36.27 10.84 -4.03
C GLU A 22 34.90 11.48 -4.31
N GLU A 23 33.92 10.71 -4.80
CA GLU A 23 32.56 11.21 -5.07
C GLU A 23 31.85 11.62 -3.78
N LYS A 24 32.05 10.85 -2.69
CA LYS A 24 31.57 11.19 -1.35
C LYS A 24 32.06 12.57 -0.93
N GLN A 25 33.36 12.81 -1.11
CA GLN A 25 34.01 14.05 -0.73
C GLN A 25 33.50 15.22 -1.58
N GLN A 26 33.40 15.05 -2.90
CA GLN A 26 32.85 16.08 -3.80
C GLN A 26 31.40 16.47 -3.47
N LYS A 27 30.55 15.50 -3.09
CA LYS A 27 29.16 15.77 -2.69
C LYS A 27 29.09 16.51 -1.35
N LYS A 28 29.94 16.16 -0.39
CA LYS A 28 30.04 16.90 0.88
C LYS A 28 30.46 18.36 0.63
N GLU A 29 31.49 18.57 -0.18
CA GLU A 29 31.96 19.91 -0.56
C GLU A 29 30.88 20.73 -1.29
N SER A 30 30.13 20.10 -2.20
CA SER A 30 29.01 20.75 -2.89
C SER A 30 27.89 21.15 -1.93
N ILE A 31 27.58 20.31 -0.95
CA ILE A 31 26.56 20.60 0.06
C ILE A 31 27.03 21.68 1.03
N GLU A 32 28.30 21.69 1.43
CA GLU A 32 28.86 22.80 2.21
C GLU A 32 28.72 24.13 1.47
N ALA A 33 29.07 24.17 0.19
CA ALA A 33 28.93 25.37 -0.63
C ALA A 33 27.47 25.84 -0.75
N ILE A 34 26.51 24.90 -0.82
CA ILE A 34 25.08 25.22 -0.83
C ILE A 34 24.64 25.77 0.53
N LEU A 35 25.03 25.13 1.64
CA LEU A 35 24.69 25.55 3.00
C LEU A 35 25.22 26.97 3.31
N ASP A 36 26.42 27.28 2.83
CA ASP A 36 27.01 28.62 2.92
C ASP A 36 26.20 29.65 2.13
N LYS A 37 25.78 29.30 0.91
CA LYS A 37 25.00 30.18 0.03
C LYS A 37 23.61 30.51 0.60
N ILE A 38 23.01 29.58 1.34
CA ILE A 38 21.69 29.77 1.97
C ILE A 38 21.77 30.26 3.42
N GLY A 39 22.98 30.53 3.93
CA GLY A 39 23.20 31.15 5.24
C GLY A 39 22.99 30.22 6.45
N ILE A 40 23.07 28.89 6.26
CA ILE A 40 22.98 27.93 7.37
C ILE A 40 24.36 27.77 8.02
N ILE A 41 24.51 28.38 9.19
CA ILE A 41 25.77 28.45 9.96
C ILE A 41 25.77 27.60 11.23
N GLU A 42 24.60 27.15 11.69
CA GLU A 42 24.47 26.37 12.91
C GLU A 42 25.05 24.95 12.72
N PRO A 43 26.03 24.52 13.56
CA PRO A 43 26.74 23.25 13.36
C PRO A 43 25.83 22.03 13.26
N TYR A 44 24.77 21.98 14.08
CA TYR A 44 23.88 20.82 14.12
C TYR A 44 23.14 20.56 12.80
N HIS A 45 22.76 21.62 12.08
CA HIS A 45 22.09 21.51 10.78
C HIS A 45 23.06 21.01 9.69
N ARG A 46 24.32 21.45 9.77
CA ARG A 46 25.37 21.04 8.84
C ARG A 46 25.76 19.59 9.09
N ASP A 47 25.94 19.20 10.35
CA ASP A 47 26.21 17.82 10.76
C ASP A 47 25.08 16.88 10.33
N PHE A 48 23.82 17.31 10.46
CA PHE A 48 22.67 16.54 9.99
C PHE A 48 22.70 16.35 8.46
N ALA A 49 23.01 17.40 7.69
CA ALA A 49 23.15 17.31 6.25
C ALA A 49 24.29 16.36 5.84
N MET A 50 25.46 16.45 6.48
CA MET A 50 26.59 15.55 6.22
C MET A 50 26.27 14.11 6.57
N LYS A 51 25.59 13.88 7.70
CA LYS A 51 25.13 12.55 8.10
C LYS A 51 24.18 11.94 7.07
N LYS A 52 23.30 12.74 6.47
CA LYS A 52 22.39 12.27 5.41
C LYS A 52 23.13 11.89 4.13
N VAL A 53 24.22 12.60 3.79
CA VAL A 53 25.12 12.20 2.69
C VAL A 53 25.81 10.88 2.99
N ASP A 54 26.31 10.72 4.22
CA ASP A 54 26.95 9.48 4.66
C ASP A 54 25.99 8.29 4.64
N GLU A 55 24.76 8.46 5.15
CA GLU A 55 23.71 7.44 5.11
C GLU A 55 23.34 7.04 3.67
N ALA A 56 23.20 8.01 2.76
CA ALA A 56 22.85 7.75 1.37
C ALA A 56 23.97 7.01 0.61
N LEU A 57 25.23 7.37 0.83
CA LEU A 57 26.36 6.70 0.18
C LEU A 57 26.68 5.33 0.80
N GLU A 58 26.48 5.13 2.11
CA GLU A 58 26.68 3.81 2.70
C GLU A 58 25.72 2.76 2.16
N HIS A 59 24.47 3.14 1.85
CA HIS A 59 23.53 2.22 1.22
C HIS A 59 24.02 1.77 -0.17
N VAL A 60 24.57 2.70 -0.97
CA VAL A 60 25.14 2.39 -2.29
C VAL A 60 26.41 1.54 -2.15
N LYS A 61 27.27 1.84 -1.17
CA LYS A 61 28.48 1.06 -0.84
C LYS A 61 28.14 -0.37 -0.40
N SER A 62 27.11 -0.54 0.43
CA SER A 62 26.65 -1.86 0.89
C SER A 62 26.12 -2.71 -0.27
N ASN A 63 25.28 -2.14 -1.15
CA ASN A 63 24.79 -2.84 -2.35
C ASN A 63 25.93 -3.19 -3.30
N TRP A 64 26.91 -2.30 -3.42
CA TRP A 64 28.12 -2.53 -4.18
C TRP A 64 28.97 -3.69 -3.65
N GLN A 65 29.17 -3.77 -2.32
CA GLN A 65 29.88 -4.89 -1.70
C GLN A 65 29.12 -6.21 -1.88
N LEU A 66 27.79 -6.20 -1.81
CA LEU A 66 26.96 -7.39 -2.07
C LEU A 66 27.13 -7.92 -3.51
N GLU A 67 27.16 -7.04 -4.51
CA GLU A 67 27.44 -7.44 -5.91
C GLU A 67 28.85 -8.03 -6.07
N LYS A 68 29.86 -7.41 -5.41
CA LYS A 68 31.25 -7.91 -5.39
C LYS A 68 31.35 -9.32 -4.82
N GLU A 69 30.67 -9.59 -3.70
CA GLU A 69 30.65 -10.90 -3.03
C GLU A 69 29.80 -11.94 -3.77
N GLN A 70 28.62 -11.58 -4.27
CA GLN A 70 27.64 -12.56 -4.78
C GLN A 70 27.84 -12.94 -6.24
N ARG A 71 28.45 -12.08 -7.06
CA ARG A 71 28.55 -12.32 -8.51
C ARG A 71 29.98 -12.42 -9.01
N ILE A 72 30.91 -11.68 -8.41
CA ILE A 72 32.26 -11.53 -8.98
C ILE A 72 33.24 -12.55 -8.38
N LYS A 73 33.34 -12.63 -7.05
CA LYS A 73 34.19 -13.65 -6.41
C LYS A 73 33.84 -15.08 -6.83
N PRO A 74 32.56 -15.47 -6.95
CA PRO A 74 32.20 -16.78 -7.49
C PRO A 74 32.65 -16.96 -8.94
N SER A 75 32.59 -15.91 -9.78
CA SER A 75 33.04 -15.98 -11.18
C SER A 75 34.57 -16.14 -11.29
N LEU A 76 35.34 -15.51 -10.41
CA LEU A 76 36.80 -15.68 -10.31
C LEU A 76 37.18 -17.11 -9.89
N TRP A 77 36.50 -17.65 -8.87
CA TRP A 77 36.69 -19.04 -8.44
C TRP A 77 36.40 -20.03 -9.57
N TRP A 78 35.31 -19.83 -10.33
CA TRP A 78 34.98 -20.69 -11.47
C TRP A 78 35.97 -20.56 -12.65
N LYS A 79 36.60 -19.38 -12.86
CA LYS A 79 37.69 -19.22 -13.84
C LYS A 79 38.90 -20.07 -13.45
N GLU A 80 39.28 -20.07 -12.17
CA GLU A 80 40.36 -20.92 -11.67
C GLU A 80 40.02 -22.41 -11.82
N VAL A 81 38.79 -22.81 -11.52
CA VAL A 81 38.29 -24.18 -11.73
C VAL A 81 38.33 -24.58 -13.22
N ALA A 82 37.88 -23.70 -14.13
CA ALA A 82 37.89 -23.96 -15.57
C ALA A 82 39.32 -24.05 -16.14
N GLN A 83 40.24 -23.22 -15.66
CA GLN A 83 41.66 -23.29 -16.02
C GLN A 83 42.32 -24.58 -15.49
N ALA A 84 41.99 -25.00 -14.27
CA ALA A 84 42.47 -26.25 -13.70
C ALA A 84 41.94 -27.48 -14.46
N GLN A 85 40.68 -27.46 -14.91
CA GLN A 85 40.08 -28.52 -15.73
C GLN A 85 40.68 -28.59 -17.14
N ALA A 86 41.05 -27.45 -17.74
CA ALA A 86 41.72 -27.41 -19.04
C ALA A 86 43.16 -27.98 -18.99
N GLN A 87 43.80 -27.98 -17.82
CA GLN A 87 45.15 -28.51 -17.63
C GLN A 87 45.18 -30.02 -17.30
N ASN A 88 44.07 -30.64 -16.92
CA ASN A 88 43.96 -32.08 -16.64
C ASN A 88 42.64 -32.67 -17.18
N PRO A 89 42.63 -33.29 -18.39
CA PRO A 89 41.40 -33.73 -19.05
C PRO A 89 40.67 -34.94 -18.42
N THR A 90 41.14 -35.47 -17.29
CA THR A 90 40.61 -36.70 -16.67
C THR A 90 40.05 -36.42 -15.28
N ALA A 91 38.95 -35.65 -15.21
CA ALA A 91 38.08 -35.60 -14.04
C ALA A 91 36.65 -35.20 -14.46
N ASN A 92 35.89 -36.18 -14.94
CA ASN A 92 34.42 -36.19 -14.89
C ASN A 92 34.07 -36.98 -13.61
N THR A 93 33.08 -36.67 -12.76
CA THR A 93 31.72 -36.15 -12.95
C THR A 93 31.17 -35.86 -11.55
N ASP A 94 30.53 -34.71 -11.32
CA ASP A 94 29.50 -34.59 -10.28
C ASP A 94 28.40 -33.63 -10.72
N ALA A 95 27.18 -34.13 -10.72
CA ALA A 95 26.03 -33.58 -11.43
C ALA A 95 25.20 -32.57 -10.60
N ASN A 96 25.84 -31.71 -9.80
CA ASN A 96 25.14 -30.75 -8.93
C ASN A 96 25.54 -29.28 -9.12
N THR A 97 26.18 -28.92 -10.23
CA THR A 97 26.48 -27.52 -10.52
C THR A 97 25.25 -26.81 -11.12
N PRO A 98 24.75 -25.72 -10.51
CA PRO A 98 23.66 -24.94 -11.08
C PRO A 98 24.07 -24.40 -12.45
N LYS A 99 23.28 -24.69 -13.49
CA LYS A 99 23.42 -24.03 -14.79
C LYS A 99 23.09 -22.54 -14.61
N LEU A 100 24.10 -21.67 -14.63
CA LEU A 100 23.91 -20.24 -14.80
C LEU A 100 23.98 -19.86 -16.28
N SER A 101 22.95 -19.14 -16.73
CA SER A 101 22.73 -18.67 -18.10
C SER A 101 23.67 -17.56 -18.59
N ASN A 102 24.67 -17.14 -17.79
CA ASN A 102 25.38 -15.87 -18.01
C ASN A 102 26.90 -16.03 -18.24
N LEU A 103 27.43 -17.25 -18.31
CA LEU A 103 28.82 -17.53 -18.66
C LEU A 103 28.88 -18.10 -20.08
N SER A 104 29.62 -17.43 -20.98
CA SER A 104 29.98 -18.05 -22.26
C SER A 104 31.13 -19.04 -22.08
N ALA A 105 31.18 -20.03 -22.97
CA ALA A 105 32.14 -21.14 -22.93
C ALA A 105 33.63 -20.71 -23.02
N ASP A 106 33.91 -19.43 -23.28
CA ASP A 106 35.25 -18.83 -23.34
C ASP A 106 35.66 -18.11 -22.03
N GLY A 107 34.89 -18.26 -20.95
CA GLY A 107 35.19 -17.66 -19.64
C GLY A 107 34.87 -16.17 -19.53
N LYS A 108 34.11 -15.60 -20.49
CA LYS A 108 33.60 -14.23 -20.38
C LYS A 108 32.32 -14.22 -19.56
N ALA A 109 32.25 -13.28 -18.63
CA ALA A 109 31.06 -12.99 -17.85
C ALA A 109 30.58 -11.56 -18.15
N TRP A 110 29.27 -11.39 -18.25
CA TRP A 110 28.63 -10.12 -18.54
C TRP A 110 28.36 -9.35 -17.24
N PHE A 111 28.98 -8.19 -17.07
CA PHE A 111 28.74 -7.29 -15.94
C PHE A 111 28.34 -5.89 -16.45
N ILE A 112 27.46 -5.23 -15.71
CA ILE A 112 27.11 -3.82 -15.94
C ILE A 112 28.19 -2.97 -15.27
N HIS A 113 28.65 -1.92 -15.95
CA HIS A 113 29.69 -1.03 -15.42
C HIS A 113 29.16 -0.28 -14.17
N PRO A 114 29.94 -0.14 -13.08
CA PRO A 114 29.49 0.44 -11.80
C PRO A 114 29.11 1.92 -11.88
N VAL A 115 29.85 2.71 -12.66
CA VAL A 115 29.49 4.11 -12.96
C VAL A 115 28.16 4.18 -13.70
N ALA A 116 27.86 3.18 -14.54
CA ALA A 116 26.53 3.05 -15.14
C ALA A 116 25.49 2.52 -14.15
N MET A 117 25.89 1.88 -13.03
CA MET A 117 25.02 1.51 -11.91
C MET A 117 24.68 2.70 -11.01
N ILE A 118 25.55 3.69 -10.84
CA ILE A 118 25.23 4.93 -10.10
C ILE A 118 24.06 5.68 -10.76
N ASP A 119 23.97 5.64 -12.09
CA ASP A 119 22.81 6.13 -12.85
C ASP A 119 21.64 5.13 -12.91
N TYR A 120 21.84 3.87 -12.50
CA TYR A 120 20.85 2.78 -12.55
C TYR A 120 20.19 2.47 -11.21
N PHE A 121 20.81 2.86 -10.09
CA PHE A 121 20.12 2.99 -8.82
C PHE A 121 19.28 4.24 -8.96
N PRO A 122 17.94 4.14 -9.11
CA PRO A 122 17.15 5.34 -9.06
C PRO A 122 17.51 5.98 -7.72
N LYS A 123 18.00 7.23 -7.75
CA LYS A 123 17.75 8.13 -6.63
C LYS A 123 16.31 7.86 -6.25
N SER A 124 16.04 7.53 -4.99
CA SER A 124 14.67 7.58 -4.47
C SER A 124 14.25 9.04 -4.61
N GLU A 125 13.81 9.39 -5.82
CA GLU A 125 13.26 10.67 -6.14
C GLU A 125 11.93 10.68 -5.42
N ILE A 126 11.85 11.57 -4.45
CA ILE A 126 10.60 11.83 -3.76
C ILE A 126 9.63 12.32 -4.83
N LEU A 127 8.62 11.51 -5.11
CA LEU A 127 7.58 11.82 -6.09
C LEU A 127 6.53 12.73 -5.48
N PHE A 128 6.14 12.45 -4.23
CA PHE A 128 5.19 13.27 -3.50
C PHE A 128 5.52 13.36 -2.01
N GLN A 129 5.31 14.54 -1.44
CA GLN A 129 5.47 14.84 -0.02
C GLN A 129 4.46 15.90 0.43
N LYS A 130 4.40 16.15 1.73
CA LYS A 130 3.47 17.11 2.33
C LYS A 130 3.57 18.49 1.66
N GLY A 131 2.42 19.01 1.24
CA GLY A 131 2.28 20.28 0.52
C GLY A 131 2.08 20.14 -0.99
N ASP A 132 2.40 18.97 -1.57
CA ASP A 132 2.20 18.73 -2.99
C ASP A 132 0.72 18.58 -3.35
N LYS A 133 0.40 18.84 -4.62
CA LYS A 133 -0.95 18.67 -5.17
C LYS A 133 -0.90 17.98 -6.53
N HIS A 134 -1.57 16.84 -6.66
CA HIS A 134 -1.60 16.06 -7.90
C HIS A 134 -2.74 15.03 -7.91
N GLU A 135 -3.29 14.74 -9.08
CA GLU A 135 -4.27 13.65 -9.29
C GLU A 135 -3.81 12.27 -8.78
N ILE A 136 -2.50 12.02 -8.77
CA ILE A 136 -1.94 10.74 -8.31
C ILE A 136 -2.01 10.67 -6.79
N ILE A 137 -1.87 11.80 -6.09
CA ILE A 137 -2.11 11.89 -4.64
C ILE A 137 -3.57 11.54 -4.33
N ARG A 138 -4.54 11.95 -5.15
CA ARG A 138 -5.93 11.53 -5.00
C ARG A 138 -6.10 10.02 -5.10
N GLU A 139 -5.49 9.41 -6.11
CA GLU A 139 -5.53 7.95 -6.25
C GLU A 139 -4.82 7.24 -5.08
N ILE A 140 -3.69 7.75 -4.58
CA ILE A 140 -3.01 7.25 -3.38
C ILE A 140 -3.94 7.34 -2.15
N ASN A 141 -4.56 8.51 -1.93
CA ASN A 141 -5.49 8.74 -0.82
C ASN A 141 -6.72 7.82 -0.86
N ILE A 142 -7.20 7.46 -2.05
CA ILE A 142 -8.28 6.49 -2.22
C ILE A 142 -7.79 5.07 -1.91
N ARG A 143 -6.68 4.65 -2.52
CA ARG A 143 -6.15 3.27 -2.47
C ARG A 143 -5.62 2.88 -1.10
N LEU A 144 -5.12 3.85 -0.35
CA LEU A 144 -4.62 3.67 1.01
C LEU A 144 -5.59 4.19 2.08
N ALA A 145 -6.85 4.46 1.73
CA ALA A 145 -7.84 4.97 2.68
C ALA A 145 -8.01 4.10 3.94
N GLY A 146 -7.61 2.83 3.89
CA GLY A 146 -7.61 1.93 5.04
C GLY A 146 -6.46 2.08 6.03
N PHE A 147 -5.47 2.94 5.76
CA PHE A 147 -4.32 3.21 6.62
C PHE A 147 -4.46 4.61 7.24
N GLY A 148 -5.13 4.71 8.38
CA GLY A 148 -5.35 5.95 9.14
C GLY A 148 -6.58 6.75 8.67
N GLY A 149 -7.31 6.25 7.67
CA GLY A 149 -8.46 6.92 7.08
C GLY A 149 -8.04 8.08 6.20
N ASN A 150 -8.58 8.23 4.99
CA ASN A 150 -8.40 9.44 4.20
C ASN A 150 -9.59 9.73 3.26
N VAL A 151 -9.62 10.94 2.69
CA VAL A 151 -10.61 11.38 1.69
C VAL A 151 -9.97 11.51 0.30
N PRO A 152 -10.75 11.42 -0.79
CA PRO A 152 -10.30 11.63 -2.18
C PRO A 152 -9.83 13.07 -2.53
N THR A 153 -8.93 13.67 -1.74
CA THR A 153 -8.27 14.94 -2.07
C THR A 153 -7.01 14.70 -2.91
N ASP A 154 -6.68 15.61 -3.80
CA ASP A 154 -5.42 15.66 -4.56
C ASP A 154 -4.28 16.33 -3.79
N GLU A 155 -4.51 16.78 -2.55
CA GLU A 155 -3.51 17.45 -1.73
C GLU A 155 -2.83 16.46 -0.77
N PHE A 156 -1.50 16.55 -0.69
CA PHE A 156 -0.71 15.79 0.27
C PHE A 156 -0.73 16.50 1.62
N THR A 157 -1.76 16.22 2.40
CA THR A 157 -1.96 16.83 3.72
C THR A 157 -1.16 16.10 4.81
N GLU A 158 -1.19 16.62 6.04
CA GLU A 158 -0.68 15.89 7.22
C GLU A 158 -1.36 14.52 7.40
N ARG A 159 -2.64 14.41 7.01
CA ARG A 159 -3.38 13.15 7.04
C ARG A 159 -2.81 12.14 6.04
N THR A 160 -2.46 12.60 4.84
CA THR A 160 -1.79 11.78 3.82
C THR A 160 -0.41 11.33 4.30
N GLU A 161 0.38 12.23 4.91
CA GLU A 161 1.69 11.87 5.48
C GLU A 161 1.57 10.75 6.53
N LYS A 162 0.62 10.87 7.47
CA LYS A 162 0.35 9.85 8.50
C LYS A 162 -0.09 8.52 7.90
N MET A 163 -0.94 8.55 6.87
CA MET A 163 -1.37 7.37 6.12
C MET A 163 -0.17 6.67 5.44
N ILE A 164 0.73 7.43 4.81
CA ILE A 164 1.93 6.88 4.18
C ILE A 164 2.87 6.26 5.23
N LYS A 165 3.11 6.95 6.36
CA LYS A 165 3.90 6.41 7.47
C LYS A 165 3.33 5.10 8.00
N GLN A 166 2.00 5.03 8.19
CA GLN A 166 1.35 3.80 8.62
C GLN A 166 1.48 2.68 7.59
N PHE A 167 1.31 2.97 6.30
CA PHE A 167 1.49 1.98 5.23
C PHE A 167 2.94 1.47 5.14
N GLN A 168 3.92 2.36 5.25
CA GLN A 168 5.35 2.04 5.28
C GLN A 168 5.70 1.13 6.47
N ARG A 169 5.25 1.48 7.68
CA ARG A 169 5.47 0.67 8.87
C ARG A 169 4.79 -0.69 8.76
N ASP A 170 3.50 -0.69 8.44
CA ASP A 170 2.66 -1.86 8.68
C ASP A 170 2.77 -2.88 7.53
N TYR A 171 2.68 -2.41 6.28
CA TYR A 171 2.70 -3.26 5.09
C TYR A 171 4.11 -3.41 4.53
N MET A 172 4.81 -2.30 4.28
CA MET A 172 6.15 -2.36 3.67
C MET A 172 7.23 -2.83 4.65
N GLN A 173 7.01 -2.62 5.96
CA GLN A 173 7.97 -2.93 7.03
C GLN A 173 9.31 -2.18 6.87
N VAL A 174 9.22 -0.91 6.49
CA VAL A 174 10.37 0.01 6.33
C VAL A 174 10.24 1.23 7.23
N GLU A 175 11.25 2.09 7.25
CA GLU A 175 11.22 3.37 7.99
C GLU A 175 10.05 4.26 7.53
N GLU A 176 9.43 4.93 8.51
CA GLU A 176 8.28 5.83 8.32
C GLU A 176 8.69 7.20 7.80
N THR A 177 9.19 7.26 6.57
CA THR A 177 9.63 8.53 5.97
C THR A 177 8.47 9.49 5.73
N GLY A 178 7.25 8.98 5.49
CA GLY A 178 6.07 9.79 5.18
C GLY A 178 6.09 10.46 3.82
N VAL A 179 7.06 10.13 2.97
CA VAL A 179 7.17 10.57 1.59
C VAL A 179 6.86 9.41 0.65
N VAL A 180 6.37 9.72 -0.55
CA VAL A 180 6.07 8.74 -1.59
C VAL A 180 7.19 8.77 -2.60
N ASP A 181 7.95 7.68 -2.68
CA ASP A 181 8.90 7.41 -3.74
C ASP A 181 8.40 6.28 -4.65
N ILE A 182 9.23 5.88 -5.62
CA ILE A 182 8.88 4.80 -6.55
C ILE A 182 8.60 3.46 -5.84
N GLN A 183 9.23 3.19 -4.70
CA GLN A 183 9.04 1.94 -3.96
C GLN A 183 7.68 1.94 -3.27
N VAL A 184 7.25 3.09 -2.71
CA VAL A 184 5.90 3.25 -2.16
C VAL A 184 4.85 3.03 -3.24
N ILE A 185 5.04 3.60 -4.44
CA ILE A 185 4.12 3.40 -5.58
C ILE A 185 3.99 1.93 -5.96
N GLN A 186 5.12 1.24 -6.13
CA GLN A 186 5.12 -0.19 -6.43
C GLN A 186 4.50 -1.01 -5.29
N ALA A 187 4.71 -0.63 -4.03
CA ALA A 187 4.11 -1.29 -2.88
C ALA A 187 2.59 -1.13 -2.85
N ILE A 188 2.05 0.04 -3.23
CA ILE A 188 0.60 0.24 -3.34
C ILE A 188 0.03 -0.71 -4.41
N ASP A 189 0.65 -0.77 -5.59
CA ASP A 189 0.19 -1.67 -6.65
C ASP A 189 0.21 -3.15 -6.20
N ARG A 190 1.29 -3.58 -5.50
CA ARG A 190 1.37 -4.93 -4.91
C ARG A 190 0.29 -5.19 -3.86
N PHE A 191 0.06 -4.24 -2.96
CA PHE A 191 -0.97 -4.36 -1.93
C PHE A 191 -2.37 -4.57 -2.55
N GLN A 192 -2.66 -3.85 -3.63
CA GLN A 192 -3.94 -3.98 -4.35
C GLN A 192 -4.09 -5.36 -5.00
N GLU A 193 -3.00 -5.94 -5.50
CA GLU A 193 -3.01 -7.29 -6.07
C GLU A 193 -3.23 -8.35 -4.97
N GLU A 194 -2.45 -8.28 -3.88
CA GLU A 194 -2.50 -9.24 -2.77
C GLU A 194 -3.86 -9.24 -2.03
N TYR A 195 -4.47 -8.07 -1.85
CA TYR A 195 -5.74 -7.89 -1.13
C TYR A 195 -6.91 -7.61 -2.08
N THR A 196 -6.84 -8.14 -3.30
CA THR A 196 -7.93 -8.03 -4.30
C THR A 196 -9.25 -8.59 -3.75
N ILE A 197 -10.34 -7.84 -3.95
CA ILE A 197 -11.69 -8.31 -3.66
C ILE A 197 -12.07 -9.38 -4.70
N ASN A 198 -12.23 -10.62 -4.25
CA ASN A 198 -12.59 -11.75 -5.11
C ASN A 198 -14.07 -11.72 -5.55
N ASN A 199 -14.41 -12.53 -6.56
CA ASN A 199 -15.76 -12.59 -7.14
C ASN A 199 -16.85 -12.95 -6.13
N THR A 200 -16.55 -13.80 -5.14
CA THR A 200 -17.51 -14.15 -4.08
C THR A 200 -17.92 -12.93 -3.27
N ILE A 201 -16.95 -12.09 -2.91
CA ILE A 201 -17.21 -10.85 -2.17
C ILE A 201 -17.92 -9.82 -3.07
N TRP A 202 -17.53 -9.70 -4.34
CA TRP A 202 -18.25 -8.83 -5.29
C TRP A 202 -19.73 -9.20 -5.44
N LEU A 203 -20.07 -10.48 -5.42
CA LEU A 203 -21.46 -10.92 -5.40
C LEU A 203 -22.18 -10.51 -4.11
N GLN A 204 -21.50 -10.56 -2.95
CA GLN A 204 -22.06 -10.13 -1.67
C GLN A 204 -22.28 -8.62 -1.60
N LEU A 205 -21.47 -7.82 -2.31
CA LEU A 205 -21.55 -6.36 -2.40
C LEU A 205 -22.75 -5.86 -3.20
N LYS A 206 -23.30 -6.69 -4.10
CA LYS A 206 -24.47 -6.34 -4.91
C LYS A 206 -25.74 -6.23 -4.08
N CYS A 207 -26.61 -5.32 -4.51
CA CYS A 207 -27.96 -5.17 -3.99
C CYS A 207 -28.78 -6.45 -4.16
N ARG A 208 -29.43 -6.87 -3.07
CA ARG A 208 -30.23 -8.10 -3.01
C ARG A 208 -31.73 -7.82 -3.14
N CYS A 209 -32.13 -6.85 -3.96
CA CYS A 209 -33.55 -6.53 -4.21
C CYS A 209 -34.21 -7.39 -5.31
N GLY A 210 -33.54 -8.45 -5.78
CA GLY A 210 -33.99 -9.28 -6.90
C GLY A 210 -33.77 -8.60 -8.26
N LYS A 211 -34.61 -8.91 -9.26
CA LYS A 211 -34.49 -8.44 -10.66
C LYS A 211 -34.78 -6.93 -10.86
N GLN A 212 -34.85 -6.15 -9.80
CA GLN A 212 -35.27 -4.75 -9.82
C GLN A 212 -34.09 -3.78 -10.00
N CYS A 213 -32.85 -4.26 -9.90
CA CYS A 213 -31.64 -3.52 -10.26
C CYS A 213 -30.52 -4.48 -10.67
N ASP A 214 -29.48 -3.95 -11.31
CA ASP A 214 -28.32 -4.73 -11.78
C ASP A 214 -27.28 -5.02 -10.69
N GLY A 215 -27.62 -4.71 -9.43
CA GLY A 215 -26.80 -4.92 -8.24
C GLY A 215 -26.16 -3.64 -7.71
N PHE A 216 -26.06 -2.58 -8.50
CA PHE A 216 -25.56 -1.27 -8.09
C PHE A 216 -26.50 -0.15 -8.58
N GLY A 217 -26.24 1.08 -8.15
CA GLY A 217 -27.05 2.23 -8.54
C GLY A 217 -26.78 2.66 -9.97
N ASN A 218 -27.70 3.45 -10.49
CA ASN A 218 -27.72 3.96 -11.86
C ASN A 218 -27.87 5.49 -11.89
N GLY A 219 -27.40 6.19 -10.85
CA GLY A 219 -27.43 7.65 -10.80
C GLY A 219 -28.83 8.25 -10.61
N LEU A 220 -29.77 7.48 -10.05
CA LEU A 220 -31.15 7.94 -9.87
C LEU A 220 -31.33 8.88 -8.67
N GLY A 221 -32.31 9.78 -8.80
CA GLY A 221 -32.68 10.75 -7.78
C GLY A 221 -31.89 12.06 -7.89
N LYS A 222 -32.30 13.06 -7.11
CA LYS A 222 -31.59 14.34 -7.05
C LYS A 222 -30.46 14.23 -6.02
N ASN A 223 -29.25 14.59 -6.43
CA ASN A 223 -28.11 14.69 -5.54
C ASN A 223 -28.21 15.96 -4.68
N THR A 224 -28.61 15.79 -3.41
CA THR A 224 -28.90 16.90 -2.50
C THR A 224 -28.01 16.90 -1.27
N SER A 225 -28.02 18.02 -0.56
CA SER A 225 -27.41 18.20 0.77
C SER A 225 -28.52 18.43 1.82
N PRO A 226 -28.30 18.08 3.11
CA PRO A 226 -27.09 17.42 3.65
C PRO A 226 -27.03 15.93 3.29
N GLU A 227 -25.80 15.38 3.20
CA GLU A 227 -25.56 14.00 2.72
C GLU A 227 -26.32 12.94 3.52
N ARG A 228 -26.48 13.15 4.83
CA ARG A 228 -27.22 12.22 5.71
C ARG A 228 -28.67 11.94 5.27
N PHE A 229 -29.27 12.86 4.50
CA PHE A 229 -30.63 12.73 3.97
C PHE A 229 -30.66 12.58 2.44
N ASN A 230 -29.49 12.51 1.82
CA ASN A 230 -29.37 12.40 0.37
C ASN A 230 -29.90 11.05 -0.09
N LYS A 231 -30.90 11.07 -0.97
CA LYS A 231 -31.51 9.89 -1.57
C LYS A 231 -30.91 9.58 -2.95
N TYR A 232 -29.84 10.24 -3.35
CA TYR A 232 -29.15 9.91 -4.59
C TYR A 232 -28.62 8.47 -4.57
N GLU A 233 -28.83 7.76 -5.67
CA GLU A 233 -28.27 6.43 -5.92
C GLU A 233 -26.94 6.57 -6.65
N TYR A 234 -25.86 6.59 -5.89
CA TYR A 234 -24.51 6.59 -6.45
C TYR A 234 -24.29 5.39 -7.38
N PRO A 235 -23.49 5.54 -8.46
CA PRO A 235 -23.38 4.55 -9.53
C PRO A 235 -22.68 3.24 -9.14
N GLY A 236 -22.17 3.16 -7.90
CA GLY A 236 -21.45 1.99 -7.39
C GLY A 236 -21.23 2.09 -5.88
N LEU A 237 -20.23 1.37 -5.38
CA LEU A 237 -19.72 1.51 -4.02
C LEU A 237 -18.51 2.45 -4.00
N HIS A 238 -18.40 3.27 -2.96
CA HIS A 238 -17.32 4.23 -2.82
C HIS A 238 -15.96 3.52 -2.70
N ARG A 239 -14.98 3.92 -3.52
CA ARG A 239 -13.68 3.24 -3.62
C ARG A 239 -12.92 3.25 -2.29
N SER A 240 -12.90 4.37 -1.55
CA SER A 240 -12.26 4.43 -0.23
C SER A 240 -12.87 3.44 0.78
N LEU A 241 -14.18 3.15 0.66
CA LEU A 241 -14.86 2.17 1.52
C LEU A 241 -14.38 0.75 1.23
N LEU A 242 -14.18 0.42 -0.04
CA LEU A 242 -13.64 -0.87 -0.45
C LEU A 242 -12.15 -1.02 -0.13
N PHE A 243 -11.34 0.02 -0.29
CA PHE A 243 -9.93 -0.03 0.13
C PHE A 243 -9.76 -0.05 1.66
N GLY A 244 -10.67 0.58 2.41
CA GLY A 244 -10.80 0.39 3.86
C GLY A 244 -11.03 -1.08 4.22
N PHE A 245 -11.93 -1.76 3.50
CA PHE A 245 -12.15 -3.20 3.65
C PHE A 245 -10.92 -4.05 3.26
N CYS A 246 -10.19 -3.70 2.21
CA CYS A 246 -8.93 -4.38 1.85
C CYS A 246 -7.89 -4.29 2.98
N ALA A 247 -7.66 -3.11 3.54
CA ALA A 247 -6.75 -2.94 4.68
C ALA A 247 -7.23 -3.71 5.92
N LEU A 248 -8.54 -3.72 6.19
CA LEU A 248 -9.09 -4.52 7.29
C LEU A 248 -8.76 -6.01 7.13
N ASN A 249 -8.89 -6.57 5.92
CA ASN A 249 -8.51 -7.96 5.66
C ASN A 249 -7.01 -8.21 5.82
N PHE A 250 -6.16 -7.25 5.44
CA PHE A 250 -4.73 -7.29 5.72
C PHE A 250 -4.44 -7.40 7.22
N TYR A 251 -4.99 -6.51 8.04
CA TYR A 251 -4.74 -6.57 9.49
C TYR A 251 -5.36 -7.80 10.16
N LEU A 252 -6.56 -8.21 9.76
CA LEU A 252 -7.16 -9.45 10.24
C LEU A 252 -6.31 -10.66 9.86
N GLY A 253 -5.69 -10.68 8.68
CA GLY A 253 -4.81 -11.75 8.23
C GLY A 253 -3.52 -11.93 9.05
N ARG A 254 -3.14 -10.93 9.86
CA ARG A 254 -1.94 -10.98 10.73
C ARG A 254 -2.17 -11.71 12.06
N GLN A 255 -3.38 -12.18 12.31
CA GLN A 255 -3.72 -12.91 13.53
C GLN A 255 -4.73 -14.03 13.21
N ASN A 256 -4.92 -14.96 14.16
CA ASN A 256 -5.68 -16.19 13.95
C ASN A 256 -7.01 -16.28 14.73
N VAL A 257 -7.36 -15.25 15.50
CA VAL A 257 -8.55 -15.20 16.35
C VAL A 257 -9.77 -14.74 15.55
N TYR A 258 -9.69 -13.57 14.92
CA TYR A 258 -10.82 -12.97 14.20
C TYR A 258 -10.65 -13.12 12.70
N LYS A 259 -11.72 -13.40 11.97
CA LYS A 259 -11.66 -13.50 10.50
C LYS A 259 -12.86 -12.82 9.88
N PHE A 260 -12.65 -12.21 8.72
CA PHE A 260 -13.76 -11.83 7.84
C PHE A 260 -14.59 -13.08 7.51
N ARG A 261 -15.92 -12.92 7.55
CA ARG A 261 -16.86 -13.98 7.20
C ARG A 261 -17.56 -13.65 5.89
N GLU A 262 -18.36 -12.58 5.89
CA GLU A 262 -19.09 -12.12 4.72
C GLU A 262 -19.45 -10.64 4.82
N ILE A 263 -19.73 -10.05 3.67
CA ILE A 263 -20.47 -8.80 3.58
C ILE A 263 -21.96 -9.16 3.66
N SER A 264 -22.59 -8.94 4.81
CA SER A 264 -24.03 -9.20 4.99
C SER A 264 -24.87 -8.20 4.18
N SER A 265 -24.33 -7.00 3.93
CA SER A 265 -24.94 -6.03 3.03
C SER A 265 -23.93 -5.06 2.44
N GLY A 266 -23.89 -4.98 1.11
CA GLY A 266 -23.22 -3.89 0.39
C GLY A 266 -24.22 -2.84 -0.07
N TYR A 267 -24.34 -2.69 -1.39
CA TYR A 267 -25.23 -1.72 -2.02
C TYR A 267 -26.71 -2.01 -1.74
N ARG A 268 -27.52 -0.96 -1.54
CA ARG A 268 -29.00 -1.02 -1.49
C ARG A 268 -29.58 0.11 -2.32
N CYS A 269 -30.21 -0.21 -3.44
CA CYS A 269 -30.95 0.76 -4.26
C CYS A 269 -32.23 1.26 -3.56
N SER A 270 -32.90 2.28 -4.11
CA SER A 270 -34.16 2.80 -3.54
C SER A 270 -35.29 1.79 -3.52
N LEU A 271 -35.26 0.77 -4.40
CA LEU A 271 -36.27 -0.28 -4.48
C LEU A 271 -36.07 -1.38 -3.43
N HIS A 272 -34.86 -1.51 -2.88
CA HIS A 272 -34.58 -2.45 -1.79
C HIS A 272 -35.51 -2.20 -0.60
N LYS A 273 -36.03 -3.26 0.03
CA LYS A 273 -36.98 -3.17 1.17
C LYS A 273 -36.50 -2.20 2.25
N GLU A 274 -35.22 -2.25 2.57
CA GLU A 274 -34.58 -1.36 3.54
C GLU A 274 -34.09 -0.05 2.92
N GLY A 275 -33.79 -0.03 1.61
CA GLY A 275 -33.41 1.18 0.87
C GLY A 275 -34.55 2.21 0.77
N LYS A 276 -35.80 1.78 0.99
CA LYS A 276 -36.96 2.66 1.16
C LYS A 276 -36.94 3.45 2.47
N LYS A 277 -36.25 2.93 3.50
CA LYS A 277 -36.19 3.51 4.85
C LYS A 277 -34.92 4.34 5.08
N THR A 278 -33.80 3.90 4.51
CA THR A 278 -32.49 4.54 4.67
C THR A 278 -31.74 4.63 3.33
N SER A 279 -30.91 5.64 3.17
CA SER A 279 -30.07 5.86 1.98
C SER A 279 -28.58 5.63 2.21
N ASN A 280 -28.17 5.19 3.40
CA ASN A 280 -26.76 4.94 3.74
C ASN A 280 -26.06 3.94 2.83
N HIS A 281 -26.73 2.83 2.49
CA HIS A 281 -26.20 1.79 1.61
C HIS A 281 -26.35 2.11 0.11
N ARG A 282 -26.75 3.31 -0.29
CA ARG A 282 -26.72 3.74 -1.71
C ARG A 282 -25.29 4.08 -2.12
N GLY A 283 -24.38 3.12 -2.01
CA GLY A 283 -22.98 3.25 -2.39
C GLY A 283 -22.00 3.62 -1.28
N LYS A 284 -22.46 3.98 -0.07
CA LYS A 284 -21.59 4.59 0.95
C LYS A 284 -21.36 3.74 2.19
N ALA A 285 -21.93 2.54 2.29
CA ALA A 285 -21.87 1.73 3.49
C ALA A 285 -21.73 0.22 3.23
N LEU A 286 -21.09 -0.48 4.17
CA LEU A 286 -20.96 -1.93 4.25
C LEU A 286 -21.41 -2.42 5.62
N ASP A 287 -22.13 -3.53 5.65
CA ASP A 287 -22.35 -4.33 6.86
C ASP A 287 -21.47 -5.58 6.77
N ILE A 288 -20.53 -5.72 7.71
CA ILE A 288 -19.48 -6.75 7.66
C ILE A 288 -19.63 -7.70 8.84
N GLN A 289 -19.62 -9.01 8.56
CA GLN A 289 -19.67 -10.07 9.58
C GLN A 289 -18.33 -10.75 9.76
N PHE A 290 -18.14 -11.33 10.95
CA PHE A 290 -16.87 -11.90 11.38
C PHE A 290 -17.05 -13.27 12.02
N ASN A 291 -15.94 -14.00 12.10
CA ASN A 291 -15.79 -15.20 12.90
C ASN A 291 -14.81 -14.94 14.05
N LYS A 292 -14.99 -15.65 15.17
CA LYS A 292 -13.99 -15.81 16.23
C LYS A 292 -13.60 -17.30 16.31
N GLY A 293 -12.46 -17.67 15.76
CA GLY A 293 -12.11 -19.06 15.50
C GLY A 293 -13.15 -19.73 14.59
N ASN A 294 -13.78 -20.80 15.07
CA ASN A 294 -14.87 -21.49 14.36
C ASN A 294 -16.26 -20.94 14.66
N TRP A 295 -16.37 -19.96 15.57
CA TRP A 295 -17.65 -19.40 15.94
C TRP A 295 -18.02 -18.25 14.99
N GLU A 296 -19.15 -18.42 14.30
CA GLU A 296 -19.74 -17.38 13.48
C GLU A 296 -20.43 -16.32 14.37
N ILE A 297 -19.99 -15.07 14.29
CA ILE A 297 -20.63 -13.96 14.99
C ILE A 297 -21.84 -13.54 14.15
N ARG A 298 -22.96 -14.23 14.38
CA ARG A 298 -24.22 -14.10 13.64
C ARG A 298 -25.41 -14.15 14.58
N HIS A 299 -26.59 -13.91 14.03
CA HIS A 299 -27.86 -13.87 14.76
C HIS A 299 -27.90 -12.82 15.87
N ARG A 300 -29.08 -12.64 16.46
CA ARG A 300 -29.27 -11.71 17.55
C ARG A 300 -28.89 -12.38 18.87
N LEU A 301 -27.61 -12.34 19.21
CA LEU A 301 -27.06 -12.97 20.40
C LEU A 301 -26.15 -12.01 21.17
N TYR A 302 -26.38 -11.86 22.47
CA TYR A 302 -25.65 -10.91 23.34
C TYR A 302 -24.17 -11.26 23.45
N ILE A 303 -23.83 -12.55 23.37
CA ILE A 303 -22.44 -13.02 23.38
C ILE A 303 -21.61 -12.42 22.23
N ASN A 304 -22.24 -11.98 21.13
CA ASN A 304 -21.56 -11.33 20.00
C ASN A 304 -20.95 -9.97 20.35
N ILE A 305 -21.48 -9.27 21.36
CA ILE A 305 -21.22 -7.85 21.59
C ILE A 305 -19.76 -7.58 21.93
N GLU A 306 -19.19 -8.31 22.89
CA GLU A 306 -17.78 -8.15 23.29
C GLU A 306 -16.81 -8.41 22.11
N PRO A 307 -16.92 -9.52 21.35
CA PRO A 307 -16.14 -9.72 20.13
C PRO A 307 -16.26 -8.60 19.09
N LEU A 308 -17.48 -8.11 18.84
CA LEU A 308 -17.70 -7.05 17.85
C LEU A 308 -17.06 -5.73 18.29
N MET A 309 -17.21 -5.35 19.56
CA MET A 309 -16.53 -4.18 20.12
C MET A 309 -15.01 -4.33 20.04
N TYR A 310 -14.47 -5.51 20.37
CA TYR A 310 -13.06 -5.78 20.24
C TYR A 310 -12.56 -5.58 18.79
N ILE A 311 -13.28 -6.13 17.81
CA ILE A 311 -12.91 -5.98 16.39
C ILE A 311 -12.98 -4.51 15.96
N ARG A 312 -14.06 -3.80 16.33
CA ARG A 312 -14.21 -2.38 16.03
C ARG A 312 -13.04 -1.57 16.60
N ASP A 313 -12.74 -1.73 17.89
CA ASP A 313 -11.77 -0.88 18.57
C ASP A 313 -10.33 -1.19 18.13
N ASN A 314 -9.98 -2.48 18.01
CA ASN A 314 -8.61 -2.92 17.72
C ASN A 314 -8.27 -3.03 16.23
N PHE A 315 -9.26 -2.93 15.34
CA PHE A 315 -9.01 -2.94 13.89
C PHE A 315 -9.58 -1.73 13.18
N PHE A 316 -10.88 -1.44 13.32
CA PHE A 316 -11.50 -0.30 12.63
C PHE A 316 -10.97 1.03 13.20
N ALA A 317 -11.12 1.26 14.49
CA ALA A 317 -10.68 2.52 15.11
C ALA A 317 -9.15 2.64 15.08
N THR A 318 -8.44 1.56 15.40
CA THR A 318 -6.97 1.56 15.45
C THR A 318 -6.33 1.82 14.08
N TYR A 319 -6.77 1.13 13.02
CA TYR A 319 -6.08 1.20 11.74
C TYR A 319 -6.75 2.10 10.71
N LEU A 320 -8.09 2.16 10.66
CA LEU A 320 -8.81 2.99 9.69
C LEU A 320 -9.15 4.38 10.26
N ASN A 321 -8.84 4.63 11.55
CA ASN A 321 -9.22 5.84 12.28
C ASN A 321 -10.73 6.11 12.20
N THR A 322 -11.53 5.04 12.38
CA THR A 322 -12.98 5.17 12.39
C THR A 322 -13.46 5.87 13.65
N GLN A 323 -14.52 6.66 13.53
CA GLN A 323 -15.28 7.17 14.67
C GLN A 323 -16.55 6.36 14.91
N GLU A 324 -17.05 6.39 16.14
CA GLU A 324 -18.39 5.91 16.46
C GLU A 324 -19.43 6.98 16.09
N LYS A 325 -20.49 6.58 15.38
CA LYS A 325 -21.48 7.48 14.76
C LYS A 325 -20.81 8.51 13.83
N TRP A 326 -21.49 9.63 13.56
CA TRP A 326 -21.11 10.62 12.55
C TRP A 326 -20.77 11.96 13.19
N ALA A 327 -19.94 11.95 14.25
CA ALA A 327 -19.63 13.14 15.03
C ALA A 327 -18.82 14.18 14.23
N ASN A 328 -17.82 13.72 13.48
CA ASN A 328 -16.94 14.55 12.66
C ASN A 328 -17.15 14.27 11.17
N SER A 329 -16.85 15.25 10.32
CA SER A 329 -16.83 15.08 8.87
C SER A 329 -15.59 14.29 8.42
N ASN A 330 -15.65 13.74 7.21
CA ASN A 330 -14.49 13.19 6.51
C ASN A 330 -13.81 12.00 7.21
N LEU A 331 -14.52 11.28 8.08
CA LEU A 331 -14.05 10.06 8.75
C LEU A 331 -14.93 8.86 8.41
N PHE A 332 -14.30 7.68 8.31
CA PHE A 332 -15.04 6.43 8.37
C PHE A 332 -15.83 6.37 9.68
N SER A 333 -17.06 5.89 9.60
CA SER A 333 -17.97 5.90 10.74
C SER A 333 -18.54 4.51 10.95
N THR A 334 -18.65 4.07 12.21
CA THR A 334 -19.33 2.82 12.58
C THR A 334 -20.58 3.09 13.40
N GLU A 335 -21.62 2.29 13.21
CA GLU A 335 -22.82 2.34 14.08
C GLU A 335 -22.52 1.77 15.48
N LEU A 336 -23.43 2.03 16.43
CA LEU A 336 -23.30 1.50 17.78
C LEU A 336 -23.39 -0.03 17.77
N ILE A 337 -22.70 -0.69 18.69
CA ILE A 337 -22.77 -2.15 18.86
C ILE A 337 -23.44 -2.41 20.20
N GLY A 338 -24.55 -3.15 20.23
CA GLY A 338 -25.23 -3.45 21.48
C GLY A 338 -26.46 -4.33 21.36
N LEU A 339 -26.75 -5.02 22.46
CA LEU A 339 -27.94 -5.84 22.67
C LEU A 339 -28.23 -5.93 24.17
N ASN A 340 -29.48 -6.16 24.56
CA ASN A 340 -29.79 -6.51 25.95
C ASN A 340 -29.34 -7.95 26.26
N LYS A 341 -29.11 -8.26 27.54
CA LYS A 341 -28.64 -9.58 27.99
C LYS A 341 -29.61 -10.73 27.65
N ASP A 342 -30.89 -10.43 27.48
CA ASP A 342 -31.94 -11.36 27.07
C ASP A 342 -32.04 -11.53 25.53
N ASN A 343 -31.06 -11.00 24.80
CA ASN A 343 -31.01 -10.93 23.34
C ASN A 343 -32.03 -9.99 22.67
N SER A 344 -32.74 -9.15 23.43
CA SER A 344 -33.63 -8.13 22.84
C SER A 344 -32.82 -6.93 22.28
N ILE A 345 -33.34 -6.31 21.23
CA ILE A 345 -32.74 -5.11 20.62
C ILE A 345 -32.86 -3.94 21.61
N ILE A 346 -31.78 -3.17 21.77
CA ILE A 346 -31.80 -1.90 22.53
C ILE A 346 -32.65 -0.88 21.76
N ASP A 347 -32.22 -0.55 20.54
CA ASP A 347 -32.94 0.28 19.58
C ASP A 347 -32.46 -0.01 18.14
N SER A 348 -32.98 0.72 17.16
CA SER A 348 -32.62 0.56 15.74
C SER A 348 -31.26 1.14 15.35
N GLU A 349 -30.56 1.84 16.24
CA GLU A 349 -29.22 2.41 16.00
C GLU A 349 -28.08 1.44 16.40
N HIS A 350 -28.40 0.30 17.02
CA HIS A 350 -27.43 -0.69 17.45
C HIS A 350 -27.37 -1.91 16.52
N THR A 351 -26.16 -2.26 16.09
CA THR A 351 -25.83 -3.52 15.45
C THR A 351 -25.45 -4.57 16.50
N TYR A 352 -25.58 -5.86 16.16
CA TYR A 352 -25.36 -6.96 17.12
C TYR A 352 -24.79 -8.24 16.49
N SER A 353 -24.61 -8.25 15.16
CA SER A 353 -24.03 -9.39 14.44
C SER A 353 -23.25 -8.97 13.20
N TRP A 354 -22.99 -7.67 13.06
CA TRP A 354 -22.17 -7.08 12.01
C TRP A 354 -21.59 -5.77 12.53
N ILE A 355 -20.53 -5.29 11.91
CA ILE A 355 -20.06 -3.92 12.06
C ILE A 355 -20.50 -3.16 10.81
N HIS A 356 -21.29 -2.10 11.01
CA HIS A 356 -21.59 -1.14 9.96
C HIS A 356 -20.39 -0.22 9.77
N MET A 357 -19.95 0.00 8.54
CA MET A 357 -18.93 0.99 8.21
C MET A 357 -19.43 1.84 7.04
N ASP A 358 -19.35 3.17 7.18
CA ASP A 358 -19.76 4.07 6.11
C ASP A 358 -18.90 5.33 5.99
N VAL A 359 -19.06 6.02 4.86
CA VAL A 359 -18.41 7.29 4.52
C VAL A 359 -19.42 8.42 4.32
N ARG A 360 -20.62 8.33 4.92
CA ARG A 360 -21.70 9.32 4.69
C ARG A 360 -21.40 10.71 5.26
N SER A 361 -20.42 10.81 6.14
CA SER A 361 -19.93 12.08 6.73
C SER A 361 -18.88 12.76 5.85
N PHE A 362 -18.47 12.14 4.73
CA PHE A 362 -17.59 12.79 3.77
C PHE A 362 -18.31 13.98 3.13
N GLU A 363 -17.57 15.07 2.93
CA GLU A 363 -18.08 16.21 2.18
C GLU A 363 -18.40 15.83 0.74
N LYS A 364 -19.28 16.60 0.10
CA LYS A 364 -19.76 16.32 -1.26
C LYS A 364 -18.68 16.19 -2.31
N GLN A 365 -17.64 17.02 -2.21
CA GLN A 365 -16.48 16.97 -3.09
C GLN A 365 -15.73 15.63 -3.02
N TYR A 366 -15.89 14.88 -1.94
CA TYR A 366 -15.31 13.56 -1.71
C TYR A 366 -16.28 12.42 -1.99
N LEU A 367 -17.48 12.74 -2.51
CA LEU A 367 -18.52 11.79 -2.87
C LEU A 367 -18.97 12.04 -4.32
N LEU A 368 -18.03 12.32 -5.22
CA LEU A 368 -18.29 12.43 -6.66
C LEU A 368 -18.45 11.03 -7.26
N ASP A 369 -19.28 10.92 -8.30
CA ASP A 369 -19.60 9.63 -8.96
C ASP A 369 -18.37 8.87 -9.45
N GLU A 370 -17.32 9.58 -9.88
CA GLU A 370 -16.03 9.02 -10.30
C GLU A 370 -15.25 8.29 -9.19
N TYR A 371 -15.65 8.48 -7.93
CA TYR A 371 -15.08 7.76 -6.78
C TYR A 371 -15.86 6.51 -6.43
N PHE A 372 -16.82 6.10 -7.24
CA PHE A 372 -17.59 4.87 -7.05
C PHE A 372 -17.25 3.84 -8.14
N CYS A 373 -17.38 2.56 -7.79
CA CYS A 373 -17.05 1.43 -8.67
C CYS A 373 -18.03 0.28 -8.51
N THR A 374 -18.09 -0.59 -9.51
CA THR A 374 -19.00 -1.75 -9.58
C THR A 374 -18.28 -3.09 -9.61
N ASP A 375 -16.97 -3.07 -9.81
CA ASP A 375 -16.13 -4.25 -10.02
C ASP A 375 -14.65 -3.95 -9.74
N ALA A 376 -13.82 -5.00 -9.79
CA ALA A 376 -12.38 -4.89 -9.53
C ALA A 376 -11.66 -3.97 -10.51
N THR A 377 -12.09 -3.92 -11.77
CA THR A 377 -11.48 -3.10 -12.81
C THR A 377 -11.69 -1.62 -12.52
N THR A 378 -12.93 -1.22 -12.19
CA THR A 378 -13.29 0.16 -11.84
C THR A 378 -12.81 0.57 -10.46
N LEU A 379 -12.60 -0.38 -9.53
CA LEU A 379 -11.99 -0.12 -8.23
C LEU A 379 -10.51 0.24 -8.36
N ASN A 380 -9.73 -0.61 -9.04
CA ASN A 380 -8.28 -0.47 -9.13
C ASN A 380 -7.84 0.51 -10.21
N LYS A 381 -8.65 0.71 -11.27
CA LYS A 381 -8.27 1.47 -12.48
C LYS A 381 -6.91 1.00 -13.00
N GLU A 382 -6.13 1.89 -13.60
CA GLU A 382 -4.74 1.62 -13.98
C GLU A 382 -3.82 1.55 -12.76
N LYS A 383 -2.72 0.80 -12.87
CA LYS A 383 -1.67 0.75 -11.84
C LYS A 383 -1.05 2.14 -11.64
N LEU A 384 -0.70 2.49 -10.41
CA LEU A 384 -0.08 3.78 -10.11
C LEU A 384 1.25 3.94 -10.83
N ILE A 385 2.05 2.87 -10.95
CA ILE A 385 3.30 2.90 -11.69
C ILE A 385 3.11 3.29 -13.17
N THR A 386 1.98 2.92 -13.77
CA THR A 386 1.65 3.30 -15.15
C THR A 386 1.21 4.77 -15.21
N LEU A 387 0.46 5.24 -14.21
CA LEU A 387 -0.04 6.62 -14.17
C LEU A 387 1.07 7.66 -13.96
N ILE A 388 2.13 7.33 -13.22
CA ILE A 388 3.27 8.24 -12.98
C ILE A 388 4.15 8.41 -14.22
N ASN A 389 4.15 7.42 -15.11
CA ASN A 389 4.97 7.43 -16.34
C ASN A 389 4.23 8.04 -17.55
N LYS A 390 3.03 8.58 -17.34
CA LYS A 390 2.28 9.35 -18.34
C LYS A 390 2.54 10.84 -18.14
#